data_AF-A0A8J7TVC5-F1
#
_entry.id   AF-A0A8J7TVC5-F1
#
_cell.length_a   1.000
_cell.length_b   1.000
_cell.length_c   1.000
_cell.angle_alpha   90.00
_cell.angle_beta   90.00
_cell.angle_gamma   90.00
#
_symmetry.space_group_name_H-M   'P 1'
#
loop_
_entity.id
_entity.type
_entity.pdbx_description
1 polymer ?
#
loop_
_entity_poly.entity_id
_entity_poly.type
_entity_poly.pdbx_seq_one_letter_code
_entity_poly.pdbx_strand_id
1 'polypeptide(L)' 'MRRFTYSDAKSHKFWAIDLKGSSFTVTFGRVGTAGQSQTKTFPTAEKATAW' A
#
# COMPACT_ATOMS: atom_id res chain seq x y z
N MET A 1 -6.28 0.91 7.88
CA MET A 1 -6.13 0.88 6.41
C MET A 1 -6.05 2.30 5.87
N ARG A 2 -4.98 2.66 5.15
CA ARG A 2 -4.78 4.00 4.54
C ARG A 2 -4.76 3.85 3.02
N ARG A 3 -5.46 4.70 2.27
CA ARG A 3 -5.49 4.66 0.81
C ARG A 3 -5.08 6.02 0.25
N PHE A 4 -4.22 6.00 -0.76
CA PHE A 4 -3.72 7.13 -1.50
C PHE A 4 -4.08 6.96 -2.96
N THR A 5 -4.46 8.05 -3.61
CA THR A 5 -4.76 8.09 -5.04
C THR A 5 -4.05 9.28 -5.65
N TYR A 6 -3.39 9.05 -6.77
CA TYR A 6 -2.70 10.07 -7.53
C TYR A 6 -3.30 10.14 -8.93
N SER A 7 -3.72 11.34 -9.32
CA SER A 7 -4.41 11.57 -10.58
C SER A 7 -3.81 12.80 -11.26
N ASP A 8 -3.41 12.62 -12.51
CA ASP A 8 -2.86 13.62 -13.43
C ASP A 8 -3.43 13.33 -14.85
N ALA A 9 -3.13 14.18 -15.83
CA ALA A 9 -3.61 14.04 -17.21
C ALA A 9 -3.22 12.70 -17.88
N LYS A 10 -2.11 12.06 -17.46
CA LYS A 10 -1.66 10.75 -17.97
C LYS A 10 -1.75 9.61 -16.96
N SER A 11 -1.71 9.93 -15.67
CA SER A 11 -1.55 8.95 -14.59
C SER A 11 -2.78 8.92 -13.70
N HIS A 12 -3.31 7.72 -13.47
CA HIS A 12 -4.39 7.50 -12.53
C HIS A 12 -4.02 6.30 -11.67
N LYS A 13 -3.35 6.52 -10.55
CA LYS A 13 -2.73 5.49 -9.72
C LYS A 13 -3.35 5.45 -8.33
N PHE A 14 -3.31 4.29 -7.70
CA PHE A 14 -3.71 4.10 -6.31
C PHE A 14 -2.65 3.32 -5.54
N TRP A 15 -2.63 3.54 -4.23
CA TRP A 15 -1.89 2.77 -3.25
C TRP A 15 -2.79 2.58 -2.04
N ALA A 16 -2.85 1.38 -1.49
CA ALA A 16 -3.58 1.06 -0.28
C ALA A 16 -2.63 0.31 0.65
N ILE A 17 -2.51 0.79 1.89
CA ILE A 17 -1.61 0.26 2.89
C ILE A 17 -2.47 -0.29 4.03
N ASP A 18 -2.34 -1.59 4.26
CA ASP A 18 -2.96 -2.29 5.37
C ASP A 18 -1.86 -2.80 6.32
N LEU A 19 -1.86 -2.31 7.55
CA LEU A 19 -0.92 -2.71 8.59
C LEU A 19 -1.60 -3.74 9.49
N LYS A 20 -1.04 -4.95 9.54
CA LYS A 20 -1.46 -6.03 10.43
C LYS A 20 -0.28 -6.45 11.31
N GLY A 21 -0.25 -5.89 12.53
CA GLY A 21 0.76 -6.20 13.53
C GLY A 21 2.17 -5.88 13.03
N SER A 22 2.99 -6.91 12.81
CA SER A 22 4.35 -6.79 12.30
C SER A 22 4.45 -6.86 10.77
N SER A 23 3.33 -6.95 10.05
CA SER A 23 3.31 -6.98 8.58
C SER A 23 2.52 -5.82 8.02
N PHE A 24 2.91 -5.34 6.85
CA PHE A 24 2.05 -4.48 6.05
C PHE A 24 1.85 -5.04 4.66
N THR A 25 0.66 -4.85 4.12
CA THR A 25 0.29 -5.14 2.74
C THR A 25 0.06 -3.82 2.02
N VAL A 26 0.87 -3.59 0.98
CA VAL A 26 0.74 -2.45 0.07
C VAL A 26 0.14 -2.95 -1.24
N THR A 27 -1.07 -2.50 -1.57
CA THR A 27 -1.72 -2.75 -2.87
C THR A 27 -1.64 -1.49 -3.72
N PHE A 28 -0.97 -1.55 -4.87
CA PHE A 28 -0.78 -0.40 -5.74
C PHE A 28 -1.09 -0.73 -7.20
N GLY A 29 -1.52 0.25 -7.97
CA GLY A 29 -1.86 0.01 -9.36
C GLY A 29 -2.45 1.22 -10.05
N ARG A 30 -2.94 1.02 -11.28
CA ARG A 30 -3.74 2.02 -11.98
C ARG A 30 -5.18 1.92 -11.49
N VAL A 31 -5.82 3.04 -11.20
CA VAL A 31 -7.24 3.07 -10.82
C VAL A 31 -8.06 2.47 -11.95
N GLY A 32 -8.85 1.45 -11.66
CA GLY A 32 -9.62 0.67 -12.64
C GLY A 32 -8.98 -0.66 -13.04
N THR A 33 -7.77 -0.99 -12.56
CA THR A 33 -7.18 -2.33 -12.68
C THR A 33 -7.13 -3.03 -11.32
N ALA A 34 -6.92 -4.35 -11.32
CA ALA A 34 -6.72 -5.12 -10.10
C ALA A 34 -5.49 -4.68 -9.29
N GLY A 35 -4.51 -4.03 -9.94
CA GLY A 35 -3.25 -3.63 -9.32
C GLY A 35 -2.37 -4.82 -8.92
N GLN A 36 -1.38 -4.55 -8.09
CA GLN A 36 -0.46 -5.52 -7.52
C GLN A 36 -0.40 -5.32 -6.00
N SER A 37 -0.33 -6.42 -5.27
CA SER A 37 -0.16 -6.40 -3.81
C SER A 37 1.23 -6.92 -3.44
N GLN A 38 1.92 -6.17 -2.58
CA GLN A 38 3.15 -6.59 -1.94
C GLN A 38 2.93 -6.63 -0.44
N THR A 39 3.15 -7.81 0.15
CA THR A 39 3.14 -7.99 1.60
C THR A 39 4.58 -8.01 2.09
N LYS A 40 4.89 -7.18 3.07
CA LYS A 40 6.20 -7.14 3.71
C LYS A 40 6.03 -7.38 5.20
N THR A 41 6.71 -8.42 5.68
CA THR A 41 6.72 -8.79 7.10
C THR A 41 7.97 -8.23 7.75
N PHE A 42 7.80 -7.61 8.91
CA PHE A 42 8.88 -7.06 9.72
C PHE A 42 9.06 -7.91 10.99
N PRO A 43 10.27 -7.91 11.58
CA PRO A 43 10.54 -8.64 12.81
C PRO A 43 9.80 -8.06 14.03
N THR A 44 9.46 -6.77 14.02
CA THR A 44 8.83 -6.07 15.15
C THR A 44 7.72 -5.12 14.69
N ALA A 45 6.65 -5.01 15.49
CA ALA A 45 5.51 -4.13 15.21
C ALA A 45 5.89 -2.63 15.21
N GLU A 46 6.90 -2.25 16.00
CA GLU A 46 7.46 -0.89 16.00
C GLU A 46 8.16 -0.55 14.67
N LYS A 47 8.87 -1.50 14.05
CA LYS A 47 9.46 -1.29 12.71
C LYS A 47 8.40 -1.19 11.62
N ALA A 48 7.25 -1.85 11.79
CA ALA A 48 6.15 -1.78 10.83
C ALA A 48 5.43 -0.42 10.87
N THR A 49 5.41 0.26 12.02
CA THR A 49 4.69 1.55 12.20
C THR A 49 5.53 2.80 11.94
N ALA A 50 6.87 2.67 11.87
CA ALA A 50 7.81 3.77 11.63
C ALA A 50 8.17 4.00 10.13
N TRP A 51 7.34 3.50 9.20
CA TRP A 51 7.60 3.55 7.75
C TRP A 51 6.70 4.56 7.03
#